data_AF-A0A7C5LGT1-F1
#
_entry.id   AF-A0A7C5LGT1-F1
#
_cell.length_a   1.000
_cell.length_b   1.000
_cell.length_c   1.000
_cell.angle_alpha   90.00
_cell.angle_beta   90.00
_cell.angle_gamma   90.00
#
_symmetry.space_group_name_H-M   'P 1'
#
loop_
_entity.id
_entity.type
_entity.pdbx_description
1 polymer ?
#
loop_
_entity_poly.entity_id
_entity_poly.type
_entity_poly.pdbx_seq_one_letter_code
_entity_poly.pdbx_strand_id
1 'polypeptide(L)'
;MQMKKWDITIFCFLAWGCAVDFSIPLSHKDSKDAEGDEYEYDIFNDVILDDWDENEIDQSVLCGNGVVEEGEECDQSEPAQCTTTCETEGIMECIDCRWSECIPPEEICDGIDENCNGIVDEGAWISSGEPVLLNSEGGPSFSPVVSWAGEVVGILWEDWRTGRKQLFFSALDTERNFLVDEIKVTDQSGGAGSPALKYDGESFYASWIGKDGADRDFEVYAALLGSDGIVVISPQNISGGKGGDERSCDIVKVENGFAVAWSAQDGVYVTLIDNSLSNANTRKIYNSSRSRKVCLTENGGVIGIFWEDGMEGTMDILGTIVGSDGSNISGTIQIATGAEDESKPDCVPQDGFWVVWQEREAGVYRIEGVHVDSGGITGEKSAMVLCDGNCTEPSIENTGDSLSIAGIEEKGIEHYLFVVRTDFSGNSVEEKLYIASPEIHPEKPDISSYESHVAVAFESDIMTNKNVYVSFAGCE
;
A
#
# COMPACT_ATOMS: atom_id res chain seq x y z
N MET A 1 -32.32 -52.29 24.81
CA MET A 1 -31.01 -51.61 24.86
C MET A 1 -30.99 -50.66 23.68
N GLN A 2 -31.23 -49.37 23.90
CA GLN A 2 -31.29 -48.37 22.85
C GLN A 2 -29.90 -47.78 22.63
N MET A 3 -29.45 -47.70 21.38
CA MET A 3 -28.31 -46.87 20.97
C MET A 3 -28.78 -45.81 20.00
N LYS A 4 -28.19 -44.63 20.20
CA LYS A 4 -28.62 -43.31 19.77
C LYS A 4 -28.27 -43.03 18.31
N LYS A 5 -29.18 -42.34 17.61
CA LYS A 5 -28.90 -41.51 16.44
C LYS A 5 -27.98 -40.34 16.84
N TRP A 6 -27.07 -39.97 15.96
CA TRP A 6 -26.49 -38.63 15.90
C TRP A 6 -26.75 -38.08 14.49
N ASP A 7 -27.63 -37.09 14.40
CA ASP A 7 -27.80 -36.21 13.25
C ASP A 7 -26.84 -35.03 13.46
N ILE A 8 -26.03 -34.68 12.45
CA ILE A 8 -25.28 -33.42 12.44
C ILE A 8 -26.00 -32.49 11.45
N THR A 9 -26.45 -31.34 11.96
CA THR A 9 -27.15 -30.30 11.20
C THR A 9 -26.38 -28.99 11.40
N ILE A 10 -25.86 -28.41 10.32
CA ILE A 10 -25.31 -27.05 10.29
C ILE A 10 -26.40 -26.14 9.70
N PHE A 11 -26.85 -25.15 10.48
CA PHE A 11 -27.78 -24.11 10.03
C PHE A 11 -27.02 -22.79 9.83
N CYS A 12 -27.08 -22.25 8.61
CA CYS A 12 -26.98 -20.82 8.36
C CYS A 12 -28.37 -20.29 7.94
N PHE A 13 -28.89 -19.33 8.71
CA PHE A 13 -30.05 -18.45 8.41
C PHE A 13 -29.44 -17.05 8.18
N LEU A 14 -29.83 -16.13 7.30
CA LEU A 14 -30.86 -15.87 6.26
C LEU A 14 -30.29 -14.66 5.46
N ALA A 15 -30.64 -14.34 4.21
CA ALA A 15 -31.99 -14.13 3.72
C ALA A 15 -32.03 -14.13 2.19
N TRP A 16 -32.68 -15.13 1.57
CA TRP A 16 -33.96 -15.04 0.86
C TRP A 16 -34.14 -16.33 0.03
N GLY A 17 -35.18 -17.09 0.35
CA GLY A 17 -35.80 -18.04 -0.58
C GLY A 17 -35.17 -19.45 -0.72
N CYS A 18 -35.81 -20.43 -0.08
CA CYS A 18 -35.78 -21.87 -0.34
C CYS A 18 -34.48 -22.65 -0.03
N ALA A 19 -34.52 -23.40 1.08
CA ALA A 19 -33.65 -24.56 1.31
C ALA A 19 -34.11 -25.74 0.43
N VAL A 20 -33.17 -26.36 -0.28
CA VAL A 20 -33.38 -27.60 -1.02
C VAL A 20 -32.52 -28.67 -0.35
N ASP A 21 -33.19 -29.71 0.16
CA ASP A 21 -32.58 -30.87 0.80
C ASP A 21 -32.31 -31.92 -0.31
N PHE A 22 -31.03 -32.20 -0.61
CA PHE A 22 -30.66 -33.21 -1.60
C PHE A 22 -30.12 -34.46 -0.89
N SER A 23 -31.01 -35.40 -0.65
CA SER A 23 -30.65 -36.78 -0.31
C SER A 23 -30.42 -37.54 -1.62
N ILE A 24 -29.21 -38.05 -1.85
CA ILE A 24 -28.94 -38.96 -2.98
C ILE A 24 -29.26 -40.40 -2.53
N PRO A 25 -30.23 -41.09 -3.14
CA PRO A 25 -30.45 -42.50 -2.89
C PRO A 25 -29.46 -43.35 -3.69
N LEU A 26 -28.69 -44.21 -3.00
CA LEU A 26 -28.00 -45.34 -3.63
C LEU A 26 -29.06 -46.34 -4.15
N SER A 27 -29.17 -46.49 -5.46
CA SER A 27 -29.94 -47.59 -6.07
C SER A 27 -28.98 -48.60 -6.71
N HIS A 28 -29.01 -49.83 -6.19
CA HIS A 28 -28.42 -51.00 -6.83
C HIS A 28 -29.23 -51.34 -8.08
N LYS A 29 -28.53 -51.63 -9.18
CA LYS A 29 -29.11 -52.06 -10.45
C LYS A 29 -28.96 -53.58 -10.53
N ASP A 30 -30.04 -54.31 -10.29
CA ASP A 30 -30.08 -55.77 -10.44
C ASP A 30 -29.98 -56.15 -11.93
N SER A 31 -28.95 -56.92 -12.30
CA SER A 31 -28.90 -57.63 -13.58
C SER A 31 -29.09 -59.12 -13.33
N LYS A 32 -30.21 -59.68 -13.83
CA LYS A 32 -30.52 -61.12 -13.82
C LYS A 32 -30.21 -61.74 -15.17
N ASP A 33 -29.57 -62.90 -15.18
CA ASP A 33 -29.51 -63.83 -16.31
C ASP A 33 -30.67 -64.85 -16.26
N ALA A 34 -30.83 -65.60 -17.36
CA ALA A 34 -32.09 -66.23 -17.77
C ALA A 34 -32.57 -67.45 -16.96
N GLU A 35 -31.94 -67.79 -15.83
CA GLU A 35 -32.35 -68.92 -14.98
C GLU A 35 -32.56 -68.59 -13.49
N GLY A 36 -32.36 -67.33 -13.06
CA GLY A 36 -33.01 -66.79 -11.87
C GLY A 36 -32.47 -67.20 -10.49
N ASP A 37 -31.15 -67.35 -10.33
CA ASP A 37 -30.51 -67.51 -9.01
C ASP A 37 -29.61 -66.31 -8.66
N GLU A 38 -29.70 -65.81 -7.42
CA GLU A 38 -28.90 -64.71 -6.87
C GLU A 38 -27.54 -65.22 -6.33
N TYR A 39 -26.43 -64.59 -6.73
CA TYR A 39 -25.11 -64.81 -6.14
C TYR A 39 -24.54 -63.51 -5.56
N GLU A 40 -24.14 -63.58 -4.29
CA GLU A 40 -23.45 -62.53 -3.53
C GLU A 40 -21.94 -62.62 -3.87
N TYR A 41 -21.37 -61.55 -4.45
CA TYR A 41 -19.93 -61.45 -4.66
C TYR A 41 -19.28 -60.82 -3.42
N ASP A 42 -18.63 -61.67 -2.61
CA ASP A 42 -17.72 -61.26 -1.55
C ASP A 42 -16.29 -61.25 -2.14
N ILE A 43 -15.71 -60.06 -2.38
CA ILE A 43 -14.37 -59.92 -2.99
C ILE A 43 -13.28 -59.84 -1.90
N PHE A 44 -13.35 -60.70 -0.90
CA PHE A 44 -12.20 -60.99 -0.05
C PHE A 44 -12.18 -62.49 0.27
N ASN A 45 -11.09 -63.14 -0.14
CA ASN A 45 -10.78 -64.57 -0.03
C ASN A 45 -11.38 -65.47 -1.13
N ASP A 46 -10.74 -65.48 -2.30
CA ASP A 46 -10.20 -66.72 -2.86
C ASP A 46 -9.28 -66.40 -4.04
N VAL A 47 -7.98 -66.30 -3.78
CA VAL A 47 -6.98 -66.60 -4.81
C VAL A 47 -6.53 -68.03 -4.54
N ILE A 48 -6.97 -68.92 -5.42
CA ILE A 48 -6.53 -70.30 -5.49
C ILE A 48 -5.01 -70.33 -5.65
N LEU A 49 -4.35 -70.95 -4.67
CA LEU A 49 -3.00 -71.49 -4.81
C LEU A 49 -3.08 -72.68 -5.76
N ASP A 50 -2.71 -72.49 -7.03
CA ASP A 50 -2.25 -73.57 -7.89
C ASP A 50 -1.14 -73.02 -8.81
N ASP A 51 -0.03 -73.76 -8.82
CA ASP A 51 1.23 -73.55 -9.57
C ASP A 51 2.07 -72.33 -9.19
N TRP A 52 2.76 -72.47 -8.05
CA TRP A 52 4.06 -71.82 -7.83
C TRP A 52 5.09 -72.38 -8.83
N ASP A 53 5.27 -71.69 -9.94
CA ASP A 53 6.57 -71.69 -10.62
C ASP A 53 7.47 -70.72 -9.84
N GLU A 54 8.43 -71.26 -9.08
CA GLU A 54 9.36 -70.52 -8.21
C GLU A 54 10.41 -69.69 -8.97
N ASN A 55 10.12 -69.21 -10.19
CA ASN A 55 11.03 -68.34 -10.92
C ASN A 55 10.28 -67.38 -11.83
N GLU A 56 10.15 -66.15 -11.32
CA GLU A 56 9.87 -64.87 -11.98
C GLU A 56 8.72 -64.14 -11.28
N ILE A 57 8.99 -63.69 -10.04
CA ILE A 57 8.38 -62.46 -9.56
C ILE A 57 8.94 -61.38 -10.49
N ASP A 58 8.12 -60.87 -11.39
CA ASP A 58 8.37 -59.62 -12.08
C ASP A 58 8.61 -58.57 -10.98
N GLN A 59 9.88 -58.23 -10.76
CA GLN A 59 10.31 -57.13 -9.90
C GLN A 59 9.92 -55.81 -10.58
N SER A 60 8.63 -55.62 -10.83
CA SER A 60 8.09 -54.32 -11.17
C SER A 60 8.28 -53.46 -9.93
N VAL A 61 9.40 -52.74 -9.92
CA VAL A 61 9.74 -51.62 -9.04
C VAL A 61 8.46 -50.84 -8.75
N LEU A 62 7.83 -51.14 -7.61
CA LEU A 62 6.52 -50.62 -7.24
C LEU A 62 6.78 -49.44 -6.34
N CYS A 63 7.06 -48.31 -6.99
CA CYS A 63 7.20 -47.06 -6.29
C CYS A 63 5.97 -46.78 -5.41
N GLY A 64 6.20 -46.35 -4.18
CA GLY A 64 5.19 -46.03 -3.19
C GLY A 64 4.91 -47.13 -2.17
N ASN A 65 5.86 -48.02 -1.90
CA ASN A 65 5.68 -49.14 -0.97
C ASN A 65 6.30 -48.90 0.44
N GLY A 66 6.98 -47.77 0.61
CA GLY A 66 7.65 -47.32 1.83
C GLY A 66 9.08 -47.87 2.01
N VAL A 67 9.68 -48.47 0.98
CA VAL A 67 11.01 -49.08 1.01
C VAL A 67 11.76 -48.76 -0.29
N VAL A 68 12.94 -48.15 -0.17
CA VAL A 68 13.83 -47.90 -1.32
C VAL A 68 14.52 -49.20 -1.76
N GLU A 69 14.28 -49.63 -2.99
CA GLU A 69 14.80 -50.85 -3.62
C GLU A 69 15.98 -50.60 -4.57
N GLU A 70 16.59 -51.68 -5.08
CA GLU A 70 17.71 -51.59 -6.03
C GLU A 70 17.25 -50.97 -7.36
N GLY A 71 17.65 -49.72 -7.61
CA GLY A 71 17.25 -48.96 -8.80
C GLY A 71 16.34 -47.75 -8.49
N GLU A 72 15.92 -47.58 -7.24
CA GLU A 72 15.18 -46.43 -6.74
C GLU A 72 16.11 -45.44 -6.03
N GLU A 73 15.83 -44.14 -6.16
CA GLU A 73 16.58 -43.09 -5.46
C GLU A 73 15.85 -42.62 -4.19
N CYS A 74 14.53 -42.83 -4.14
CA CYS A 74 13.62 -42.44 -3.07
C CYS A 74 12.34 -43.29 -3.15
N ASP A 75 11.54 -43.30 -2.07
CA ASP A 75 10.22 -43.93 -2.09
C ASP A 75 9.26 -43.24 -1.10
N GLN A 76 8.18 -42.63 -1.62
CA GLN A 76 7.19 -41.82 -0.88
C GLN A 76 7.81 -40.93 0.22
N SER A 77 9.02 -40.46 -0.05
CA SER A 77 9.81 -39.73 0.92
C SER A 77 9.31 -38.30 0.99
N GLU A 78 9.30 -37.73 2.19
CA GLU A 78 9.13 -36.29 2.37
C GLU A 78 10.13 -35.55 1.47
N PRO A 79 9.78 -34.33 0.97
CA PRO A 79 10.70 -33.54 0.17
C PRO A 79 12.07 -33.45 0.84
N ALA A 80 13.11 -33.74 0.06
CA ALA A 80 14.48 -33.72 0.54
C ALA A 80 15.15 -32.40 0.16
N GLN A 81 16.09 -31.94 0.99
CA GLN A 81 16.89 -30.76 0.69
C GLN A 81 17.90 -31.07 -0.41
N CYS A 82 18.12 -30.11 -1.29
CA CYS A 82 19.11 -30.16 -2.36
C CYS A 82 19.85 -28.83 -2.46
N THR A 83 21.04 -28.84 -3.05
CA THR A 83 21.78 -27.61 -3.35
C THR A 83 21.44 -27.17 -4.78
N THR A 84 20.99 -25.93 -4.94
CA THR A 84 20.65 -25.35 -6.23
C THR A 84 21.90 -25.00 -7.05
N THR A 85 21.72 -24.46 -8.25
CA THR A 85 22.84 -24.04 -9.12
C THR A 85 23.62 -22.83 -8.61
N CYS A 86 23.02 -22.06 -7.69
CA CYS A 86 23.59 -20.85 -7.09
C CYS A 86 24.01 -21.06 -5.62
N GLU A 87 24.09 -22.32 -5.17
CA GLU A 87 24.51 -22.72 -3.81
C GLU A 87 23.49 -22.44 -2.69
N THR A 88 22.23 -22.16 -3.03
CA THR A 88 21.11 -22.04 -2.08
C THR A 88 20.47 -23.39 -1.77
N GLU A 89 19.64 -23.45 -0.72
CA GLU A 89 18.99 -24.68 -0.24
C GLU A 89 17.58 -24.83 -0.83
N GLY A 90 17.45 -25.69 -1.84
CA GLY A 90 16.18 -26.01 -2.50
C GLY A 90 15.56 -27.31 -2.00
N ILE A 91 14.44 -27.69 -2.61
CA ILE A 91 13.72 -28.94 -2.33
C ILE A 91 13.61 -29.81 -3.59
N MET A 92 13.71 -31.12 -3.41
CA MET A 92 13.40 -32.11 -4.44
C MET A 92 12.30 -33.05 -3.94
N GLU A 93 11.32 -33.31 -4.79
CA GLU A 93 10.21 -34.21 -4.50
C GLU A 93 10.53 -35.61 -5.01
N CYS A 94 10.02 -36.62 -4.32
CA CYS A 94 10.11 -38.00 -4.78
C CYS A 94 8.97 -38.29 -5.77
N ILE A 95 9.28 -38.34 -7.06
CA ILE A 95 8.32 -38.58 -8.14
C ILE A 95 8.74 -39.84 -8.89
N ASP A 96 7.87 -40.85 -8.94
CA ASP A 96 8.16 -42.15 -9.58
C ASP A 96 9.51 -42.76 -9.15
N CYS A 97 9.82 -42.64 -7.85
CA CYS A 97 11.00 -43.20 -7.19
C CYS A 97 12.33 -42.66 -7.68
N ARG A 98 12.28 -41.43 -8.20
CA ARG A 98 13.42 -40.59 -8.52
C ARG A 98 13.24 -39.24 -7.88
N TRP A 99 14.36 -38.62 -7.52
CA TRP A 99 14.31 -37.22 -7.12
C TRP A 99 13.99 -36.36 -8.34
N SER A 100 13.10 -35.38 -8.15
CA SER A 100 12.87 -34.33 -9.13
C SER A 100 14.15 -33.51 -9.36
N GLU A 101 14.11 -32.61 -10.33
CA GLU A 101 15.07 -31.50 -10.34
C GLU A 101 14.96 -30.72 -9.02
N CYS A 102 16.08 -30.15 -8.58
CA CYS A 102 16.10 -29.30 -7.39
C CYS A 102 15.28 -28.06 -7.69
N ILE A 103 14.20 -27.85 -6.95
CA ILE A 103 13.33 -26.68 -7.05
C ILE A 103 13.95 -25.63 -6.12
N PRO A 104 14.44 -24.50 -6.66
CA PRO A 104 14.94 -23.41 -5.84
C PRO A 104 13.82 -22.83 -4.95
N PRO A 105 14.16 -22.31 -3.75
CA PRO A 105 13.20 -21.61 -2.91
C PRO A 105 12.74 -20.28 -3.54
N GLU A 106 11.71 -19.67 -2.95
CA GLU A 106 11.35 -18.28 -3.24
C GLU A 106 12.40 -17.33 -2.66
N GLU A 107 12.55 -16.13 -3.26
CA GLU A 107 13.46 -15.10 -2.78
C GLU A 107 13.13 -14.66 -1.35
N ILE A 108 14.19 -14.36 -0.59
CA ILE A 108 14.11 -13.60 0.66
C ILE A 108 15.11 -12.45 0.59
N CYS A 109 14.85 -11.35 1.30
CA CYS A 109 15.74 -10.17 1.26
C CYS A 109 17.02 -10.40 2.07
N ASP A 110 17.96 -11.20 1.58
CA ASP A 110 19.23 -11.47 2.25
C ASP A 110 20.49 -11.23 1.38
N GLY A 111 20.31 -10.72 0.16
CA GLY A 111 21.37 -10.40 -0.78
C GLY A 111 21.91 -11.61 -1.55
N ILE A 112 21.14 -12.69 -1.61
CA ILE A 112 21.45 -13.94 -2.32
C ILE A 112 20.32 -14.19 -3.32
N ASP A 113 20.67 -14.62 -4.53
CA ASP A 113 19.71 -15.09 -5.54
C ASP A 113 19.22 -16.49 -5.13
N GLU A 114 18.16 -16.61 -4.34
CA GLU A 114 17.65 -17.89 -3.84
C GLU A 114 17.18 -18.82 -4.95
N ASN A 115 16.48 -18.24 -5.92
CA ASN A 115 15.76 -18.94 -6.97
C ASN A 115 16.64 -19.20 -8.21
N CYS A 116 17.88 -18.72 -8.17
CA CYS A 116 18.92 -18.84 -9.17
C CYS A 116 18.56 -18.27 -10.55
N ASN A 117 17.75 -17.21 -10.64
CA ASN A 117 17.40 -16.61 -11.93
C ASN A 117 18.39 -15.55 -12.43
N GLY A 118 19.40 -15.22 -11.61
CA GLY A 118 20.47 -14.29 -11.93
C GLY A 118 20.17 -12.83 -11.58
N ILE A 119 19.04 -12.58 -10.92
CA ILE A 119 18.70 -11.35 -10.21
C ILE A 119 18.73 -11.72 -8.72
N VAL A 120 19.09 -10.77 -7.86
CA VAL A 120 19.13 -10.99 -6.41
C VAL A 120 17.87 -10.37 -5.83
N ASP A 121 17.23 -11.07 -4.89
CA ASP A 121 16.19 -10.51 -4.01
C ASP A 121 14.91 -10.04 -4.76
N GLU A 122 14.68 -10.47 -6.01
CA GLU A 122 13.53 -10.01 -6.79
C GLU A 122 12.21 -10.64 -6.36
N GLY A 123 11.23 -9.79 -6.06
CA GLY A 123 9.92 -10.25 -5.58
C GLY A 123 9.93 -10.69 -4.12
N ALA A 124 11.08 -10.64 -3.44
CA ALA A 124 11.11 -10.60 -1.98
C ALA A 124 10.75 -9.18 -1.53
N TRP A 125 9.70 -9.05 -0.71
CA TRP A 125 9.26 -7.76 -0.19
C TRP A 125 8.80 -7.93 1.25
N ILE A 126 9.63 -7.50 2.20
CA ILE A 126 9.40 -7.75 3.63
C ILE A 126 9.35 -6.46 4.44
N SER A 127 8.70 -6.51 5.60
CA SER A 127 8.78 -5.44 6.58
C SER A 127 10.11 -5.51 7.34
N SER A 128 10.75 -4.36 7.55
CA SER A 128 12.08 -4.28 8.19
C SER A 128 12.03 -4.42 9.72
N GLY A 129 11.06 -5.15 10.28
CA GLY A 129 10.79 -5.31 11.72
C GLY A 129 9.69 -4.39 12.27
N GLU A 130 9.61 -4.28 13.61
CA GLU A 130 8.57 -3.51 14.32
C GLU A 130 8.62 -2.01 13.97
N PRO A 131 7.48 -1.29 13.94
CA PRO A 131 7.45 0.16 13.70
C PRO A 131 8.32 0.95 14.68
N VAL A 132 9.04 1.96 14.19
CA VAL A 132 9.82 2.89 15.04
C VAL A 132 8.90 3.97 15.59
N LEU A 133 8.82 4.09 16.92
CA LEU A 133 8.12 5.20 17.58
C LEU A 133 8.95 6.49 17.47
N LEU A 134 8.39 7.53 16.89
CA LEU A 134 9.10 8.80 16.63
C LEU A 134 8.96 9.81 17.76
N ASN A 135 7.81 9.85 18.44
CA ASN A 135 7.56 10.82 19.50
C ASN A 135 7.67 10.18 20.89
N SER A 136 8.44 10.81 21.77
CA SER A 136 8.78 10.28 23.10
C SER A 136 8.10 11.02 24.27
N GLU A 137 7.61 12.25 24.08
CA GLU A 137 7.10 13.10 25.17
C GLU A 137 5.90 13.98 24.80
N GLY A 138 4.79 13.80 25.52
CA GLY A 138 3.70 14.77 25.70
C GLY A 138 2.82 15.07 24.48
N GLY A 139 1.51 15.22 24.70
CA GLY A 139 0.55 15.66 23.68
C GLY A 139 0.22 14.62 22.60
N PRO A 140 -1.01 14.59 22.08
CA PRO A 140 -1.32 13.76 20.92
C PRO A 140 -0.62 14.29 19.65
N SER A 141 -0.02 13.38 18.89
CA SER A 141 0.63 13.62 17.59
C SER A 141 -0.27 13.15 16.43
N PHE A 142 -0.19 13.84 15.28
CA PHE A 142 -1.08 13.61 14.14
C PHE A 142 -0.41 13.87 12.80
N SER A 143 -1.00 13.32 11.74
CA SER A 143 -0.73 13.63 10.34
C SER A 143 0.76 13.71 10.03
N PRO A 144 1.51 12.62 10.29
CA PRO A 144 2.90 12.56 9.89
C PRO A 144 3.00 12.54 8.36
N VAL A 145 4.06 13.15 7.85
CA VAL A 145 4.47 13.07 6.45
C VAL A 145 5.95 12.72 6.40
N VAL A 146 6.34 11.91 5.42
CA VAL A 146 7.68 11.35 5.26
C VAL A 146 8.26 11.73 3.90
N SER A 147 9.57 11.93 3.87
CA SER A 147 10.31 12.01 2.63
C SER A 147 11.63 11.26 2.78
N TRP A 148 11.86 10.29 1.90
CA TRP A 148 13.11 9.54 1.86
C TRP A 148 14.12 10.26 0.95
N ALA A 149 15.31 10.50 1.51
CA ALA A 149 16.40 11.30 0.98
C ALA A 149 17.71 10.51 0.94
N GLY A 150 17.78 9.42 0.15
CA GLY A 150 18.95 8.56 0.09
C GLY A 150 19.21 7.87 1.43
N GLU A 151 20.28 8.25 2.12
CA GLU A 151 20.63 7.68 3.44
C GLU A 151 19.81 8.25 4.60
N VAL A 152 18.94 9.24 4.34
CA VAL A 152 18.17 9.94 5.39
C VAL A 152 16.68 9.81 5.14
N VAL A 153 15.90 9.51 6.18
CA VAL A 153 14.44 9.50 6.14
C VAL A 153 13.95 10.61 7.05
N GLY A 154 13.39 11.67 6.48
CA GLY A 154 12.86 12.82 7.21
C GLY A 154 11.37 12.66 7.47
N ILE A 155 10.93 12.90 8.71
CA ILE A 155 9.53 12.84 9.09
C ILE A 155 9.13 14.15 9.77
N LEU A 156 7.99 14.71 9.36
CA LEU A 156 7.40 15.93 9.91
C LEU A 156 5.98 15.60 10.39
N TRP A 157 5.59 16.01 11.59
CA TRP A 157 4.26 15.71 12.13
C TRP A 157 3.69 16.86 12.96
N GLU A 158 2.37 16.85 13.18
CA GLU A 158 1.70 17.76 14.10
C GLU A 158 1.75 17.25 15.53
N ASP A 159 1.96 18.14 16.51
CA ASP A 159 2.03 17.76 17.92
C ASP A 159 1.39 18.83 18.84
N TRP A 160 0.63 18.37 19.83
CA TRP A 160 -0.09 19.23 20.79
C TRP A 160 0.65 19.52 22.10
N ARG A 161 1.89 19.04 22.29
CA ARG A 161 2.66 19.17 23.56
C ARG A 161 2.88 20.60 24.01
N THR A 162 2.78 21.55 23.08
CA THR A 162 2.93 22.99 23.35
C THR A 162 1.62 23.68 23.78
N GLY A 163 0.52 22.92 23.90
CA GLY A 163 -0.83 23.43 24.18
C GLY A 163 -1.60 23.92 22.94
N ARG A 164 -0.98 23.87 21.76
CA ARG A 164 -1.57 24.06 20.44
C ARG A 164 -0.80 23.19 19.44
N LYS A 165 -1.37 22.90 18.27
CA LYS A 165 -0.64 22.17 17.22
C LYS A 165 0.59 22.94 16.76
N GLN A 166 1.74 22.29 16.79
CA GLN A 166 2.99 22.76 16.20
C GLN A 166 3.60 21.61 15.41
N LEU A 167 4.45 21.92 14.44
CA LEU A 167 5.14 20.90 13.68
C LEU A 167 6.46 20.53 14.33
N PHE A 168 6.72 19.24 14.38
CA PHE A 168 7.97 18.65 14.84
C PHE A 168 8.57 17.79 13.74
N PHE A 169 9.90 17.73 13.71
CA PHE A 169 10.68 17.00 12.73
C PHE A 169 11.67 16.07 13.42
N SER A 170 11.94 14.94 12.80
CA SER A 170 12.99 13.98 13.16
C SER A 170 13.51 13.35 11.87
N ALA A 171 14.73 12.81 11.94
CA ALA A 171 15.33 12.11 10.82
C ALA A 171 16.04 10.84 11.28
N LEU A 172 15.97 9.80 10.46
CA LEU A 172 16.59 8.50 10.69
C LEU A 172 17.53 8.14 9.54
N ASP A 173 18.48 7.26 9.82
CA ASP A 173 19.22 6.54 8.78
C ASP A 173 18.44 5.30 8.29
N THR A 174 18.97 4.65 7.26
CA THR A 174 18.39 3.44 6.67
C THR A 174 18.43 2.24 7.62
N GLU A 175 19.33 2.24 8.60
CA GLU A 175 19.38 1.27 9.70
C GLU A 175 18.44 1.61 10.87
N ARG A 176 17.56 2.61 10.69
CA ARG A 176 16.51 3.00 11.64
C ARG A 176 17.03 3.64 12.93
N ASN A 177 18.24 4.19 12.91
CA ASN A 177 18.77 4.99 14.02
C ASN A 177 18.40 6.46 13.84
N PHE A 178 18.14 7.15 14.94
CA PHE A 178 17.91 8.59 14.92
C PHE A 178 19.20 9.34 14.57
N LEU A 179 19.17 10.06 13.46
CA LEU A 179 20.18 11.05 13.08
C LEU A 179 19.89 12.41 13.72
N VAL A 180 18.59 12.72 13.86
CA VAL A 180 18.08 13.96 14.42
C VAL A 180 16.97 13.63 15.42
N ASP A 181 17.22 13.97 16.69
CA ASP A 181 16.18 13.93 17.73
C ASP A 181 15.06 14.93 17.40
N GLU A 182 13.89 14.75 18.01
CA GLU A 182 12.71 15.59 17.78
C GLU A 182 13.01 17.10 17.93
N ILE A 183 12.84 17.87 16.86
CA ILE A 183 12.95 19.33 16.86
C ILE A 183 11.62 19.99 16.53
N LYS A 184 11.33 21.12 17.16
CA LYS A 184 10.14 21.92 16.82
C LYS A 184 10.47 22.86 15.65
N VAL A 185 9.70 22.77 14.57
CA VAL A 185 9.88 23.55 13.33
C VAL A 185 9.12 24.88 13.37
N THR A 186 7.97 24.92 14.04
CA THR A 186 7.06 26.06 14.00
C THR A 186 6.96 26.82 15.31
N ASP A 187 6.56 28.09 15.21
CA ASP A 187 6.25 28.96 16.35
C ASP A 187 4.93 29.74 16.17
N GLN A 188 4.10 29.37 15.19
CA GLN A 188 2.85 30.06 14.87
C GLN A 188 1.92 30.15 16.08
N SER A 189 1.45 31.37 16.36
CA SER A 189 0.66 31.64 17.57
C SER A 189 -0.75 31.03 17.57
N GLY A 190 -1.33 30.75 16.41
CA GLY A 190 -2.62 30.07 16.28
C GLY A 190 -2.52 28.56 16.08
N GLY A 191 -1.30 28.04 15.91
CA GLY A 191 -1.03 26.66 15.57
C GLY A 191 -0.57 26.48 14.12
N ALA A 192 0.00 25.32 13.84
CA ALA A 192 0.42 24.86 12.52
C ALA A 192 -0.09 23.43 12.28
N GLY A 193 -0.44 23.11 11.04
CA GLY A 193 -0.97 21.80 10.68
C GLY A 193 -1.06 21.56 9.17
N SER A 194 -1.57 20.39 8.79
CA SER A 194 -1.60 19.89 7.41
C SER A 194 -0.23 20.02 6.73
N PRO A 195 0.83 19.41 7.30
CA PRO A 195 2.16 19.49 6.74
C PRO A 195 2.25 18.73 5.41
N ALA A 196 3.17 19.16 4.57
CA ALA A 196 3.72 18.41 3.45
C ALA A 196 5.25 18.52 3.50
N LEU A 197 5.94 17.43 3.21
CA LEU A 197 7.40 17.34 3.26
C LEU A 197 7.88 16.61 2.01
N LYS A 198 8.90 17.17 1.36
CA LYS A 198 9.57 16.52 0.23
C LYS A 198 11.07 16.87 0.25
N TYR A 199 11.88 16.08 -0.44
CA TYR A 199 13.32 16.24 -0.52
C TYR A 199 13.75 16.65 -1.93
N ASP A 200 14.66 17.61 -2.06
CA ASP A 200 15.13 18.11 -3.37
C ASP A 200 16.50 17.57 -3.82
N GLY A 201 17.06 16.60 -3.10
CA GLY A 201 18.42 16.11 -3.32
C GLY A 201 19.48 16.77 -2.44
N GLU A 202 19.14 17.85 -1.72
CA GLU A 202 20.05 18.53 -0.79
C GLU A 202 19.38 18.79 0.57
N SER A 203 18.13 19.23 0.57
CA SER A 203 17.40 19.67 1.76
C SER A 203 15.92 19.24 1.71
N PHE A 204 15.32 19.15 2.89
CA PHE A 204 13.89 18.95 3.03
C PHE A 204 13.16 20.28 2.92
N TYR A 205 12.18 20.37 2.05
CA TYR A 205 11.28 21.52 1.98
C TYR A 205 9.92 21.14 2.55
N ALA A 206 9.51 21.93 3.54
CA ALA A 206 8.26 21.73 4.25
C ALA A 206 7.29 22.84 3.89
N SER A 207 6.02 22.50 3.67
CA SER A 207 4.93 23.46 3.64
C SER A 207 3.84 23.06 4.62
N TRP A 208 3.09 24.04 5.13
CA TRP A 208 2.01 23.78 6.08
C TRP A 208 1.06 24.95 6.18
N ILE A 209 -0.03 24.72 6.88
CA ILE A 209 -1.03 25.71 7.20
C ILE A 209 -0.75 26.24 8.59
N GLY A 210 -0.50 27.54 8.68
CA GLY A 210 -0.14 28.22 9.93
C GLY A 210 -1.06 29.39 10.21
N LYS A 211 -1.07 29.84 11.46
CA LYS A 211 -1.82 31.02 11.88
C LYS A 211 -1.00 31.92 12.79
N ASP A 212 -0.85 33.18 12.41
CA ASP A 212 -0.16 34.19 13.21
C ASP A 212 -1.05 35.33 13.69
N GLY A 213 -0.81 35.79 14.92
CA GLY A 213 -1.51 36.91 15.53
C GLY A 213 -2.98 36.64 15.87
N ALA A 214 -3.74 37.73 15.94
CA ALA A 214 -5.19 37.71 16.21
C ALA A 214 -6.02 37.64 14.93
N ASP A 215 -5.37 37.67 13.76
CA ASP A 215 -6.05 37.49 12.47
C ASP A 215 -6.64 36.09 12.42
N ARG A 216 -7.85 35.98 11.87
CA ARG A 216 -8.67 34.77 12.02
C ARG A 216 -8.31 33.66 11.05
N ASP A 217 -7.57 33.97 10.00
CA ASP A 217 -7.46 33.14 8.82
C ASP A 217 -6.14 32.36 8.84
N PHE A 218 -6.21 31.09 8.48
CA PHE A 218 -5.06 30.24 8.27
C PHE A 218 -4.38 30.59 6.95
N GLU A 219 -3.05 30.47 6.87
CA GLU A 219 -2.24 30.85 5.70
C GLU A 219 -1.24 29.73 5.38
N VAL A 220 -0.75 29.68 4.15
CA VAL A 220 0.28 28.71 3.75
C VAL A 220 1.66 29.27 4.08
N TYR A 221 2.44 28.48 4.80
CA TYR A 221 3.84 28.75 5.11
C TYR A 221 4.75 27.69 4.47
N ALA A 222 6.01 28.06 4.23
CA ALA A 222 7.04 27.10 3.85
C ALA A 222 8.39 27.42 4.50
N ALA A 223 9.20 26.39 4.74
CA ALA A 223 10.58 26.50 5.23
C ALA A 223 11.47 25.45 4.55
N LEU A 224 12.78 25.69 4.60
CA LEU A 224 13.80 24.74 4.16
C LEU A 224 14.55 24.23 5.40
N LEU A 225 14.64 22.91 5.53
CA LEU A 225 15.33 22.18 6.58
C LEU A 225 16.50 21.42 5.95
N GLY A 226 17.67 21.46 6.57
CA GLY A 226 18.79 20.61 6.19
C GLY A 226 18.48 19.15 6.51
N SER A 227 19.26 18.22 5.96
CA SER A 227 19.18 16.80 6.32
C SER A 227 19.49 16.53 7.79
N ASP A 228 20.18 17.47 8.45
CA ASP A 228 20.44 17.51 9.90
C ASP A 228 19.31 18.16 10.71
N GLY A 229 18.17 18.48 10.08
CA GLY A 229 17.02 19.15 10.68
C GLY A 229 17.24 20.65 10.95
N ILE A 230 18.40 21.21 10.64
CA ILE A 230 18.64 22.64 10.87
C ILE A 230 17.81 23.46 9.89
N VAL A 231 17.08 24.45 10.39
CA VAL A 231 16.34 25.40 9.53
C VAL A 231 17.32 26.22 8.69
N VAL A 232 17.38 25.92 7.38
CA VAL A 232 18.22 26.62 6.39
C VAL A 232 17.56 27.93 5.98
N ILE A 233 16.24 27.91 5.73
CA ILE A 233 15.43 29.09 5.44
C ILE A 233 14.27 29.12 6.43
N SER A 234 14.20 30.19 7.22
CA SER A 234 13.13 30.38 8.20
C SER A 234 11.75 30.45 7.54
N PRO A 235 10.67 30.03 8.25
CA PRO A 235 9.32 30.04 7.71
C PRO A 235 8.92 31.35 7.01
N GLN A 236 8.44 31.25 5.78
CA GLN A 236 7.91 32.36 4.99
C GLN A 236 6.41 32.16 4.76
N ASN A 237 5.62 33.23 4.83
CA ASN A 237 4.21 33.21 4.42
C ASN A 237 4.13 33.22 2.88
N ILE A 238 3.66 32.13 2.32
CA ILE A 238 3.60 31.87 0.87
C ILE A 238 2.29 32.38 0.28
N SER A 239 1.15 32.14 0.93
CA SER A 239 -0.15 32.53 0.35
C SER A 239 -0.36 34.04 0.37
N GLY A 240 0.23 34.75 1.34
CA GLY A 240 0.07 36.19 1.52
C GLY A 240 -1.38 36.60 1.75
N GLY A 241 -2.17 35.73 2.40
CA GLY A 241 -3.60 35.93 2.67
C GLY A 241 -4.52 35.76 1.46
N LYS A 242 -4.07 35.05 0.40
CA LYS A 242 -4.88 34.79 -0.80
C LYS A 242 -5.72 33.52 -0.64
N GLY A 243 -7.03 33.69 -0.74
CA GLY A 243 -8.02 32.61 -0.68
C GLY A 243 -8.80 32.62 0.64
N GLY A 244 -8.08 32.81 1.76
CA GLY A 244 -8.65 32.89 3.11
C GLY A 244 -9.06 31.53 3.65
N ASP A 245 -8.72 31.26 4.91
CA ASP A 245 -9.02 30.00 5.61
C ASP A 245 -8.53 28.77 4.81
N GLU A 246 -7.24 28.79 4.47
CA GLU A 246 -6.53 27.71 3.79
C GLU A 246 -6.66 26.37 4.53
N ARG A 247 -6.90 25.26 3.78
CA ARG A 247 -7.36 23.97 4.35
C ARG A 247 -6.45 22.77 4.08
N SER A 248 -5.74 22.77 2.96
CA SER A 248 -4.71 21.78 2.61
C SER A 248 -3.70 22.47 1.72
N CYS A 249 -2.43 22.13 1.87
CA CYS A 249 -1.37 22.56 0.97
C CYS A 249 -0.43 21.40 0.70
N ASP A 250 0.30 21.52 -0.39
CA ASP A 250 1.36 20.60 -0.75
C ASP A 250 2.43 21.38 -1.55
N ILE A 251 3.64 20.83 -1.67
CA ILE A 251 4.80 21.46 -2.28
C ILE A 251 5.62 20.46 -3.12
N VAL A 252 6.10 20.90 -4.28
CA VAL A 252 7.03 20.11 -5.12
C VAL A 252 8.16 20.95 -5.67
N LYS A 253 9.33 20.31 -5.88
CA LYS A 253 10.47 20.92 -6.55
C LYS A 253 10.16 21.16 -8.03
N VAL A 254 10.61 22.29 -8.55
CA VAL A 254 10.63 22.58 -9.99
C VAL A 254 12.02 23.09 -10.38
N GLU A 255 12.31 23.17 -11.69
CA GLU A 255 13.63 23.57 -12.20
C GLU A 255 14.20 24.84 -11.53
N ASN A 256 13.35 25.86 -11.35
CA ASN A 256 13.76 27.18 -10.86
C ASN A 256 13.15 27.56 -9.49
N GLY A 257 12.94 26.57 -8.61
CA GLY A 257 12.39 26.82 -7.28
C GLY A 257 11.44 25.73 -6.84
N PHE A 258 10.24 26.13 -6.40
CA PHE A 258 9.19 25.22 -5.96
C PHE A 258 7.82 25.67 -6.47
N ALA A 259 6.93 24.73 -6.64
CA ALA A 259 5.50 24.99 -6.77
C ALA A 259 4.80 24.66 -5.45
N VAL A 260 3.88 25.52 -5.03
CA VAL A 260 3.04 25.29 -3.85
C VAL A 260 1.59 25.44 -4.27
N ALA A 261 0.77 24.43 -4.00
CA ALA A 261 -0.66 24.43 -4.25
C ALA A 261 -1.43 24.36 -2.94
N TRP A 262 -2.61 24.99 -2.89
CA TRP A 262 -3.48 24.91 -1.72
C TRP A 262 -4.94 25.08 -2.07
N SER A 263 -5.81 24.51 -1.24
CA SER A 263 -7.22 24.84 -1.21
C SER A 263 -7.52 25.88 -0.14
N ALA A 264 -8.48 26.75 -0.44
CA ALA A 264 -8.92 27.83 0.43
C ALA A 264 -10.44 27.93 0.45
N GLN A 265 -10.96 28.93 1.16
CA GLN A 265 -12.40 29.17 1.28
C GLN A 265 -13.11 29.39 -0.05
N ASP A 266 -12.42 29.90 -1.06
CA ASP A 266 -13.02 30.30 -2.33
C ASP A 266 -12.46 29.56 -3.57
N GLY A 267 -11.49 28.67 -3.40
CA GLY A 267 -11.04 27.79 -4.49
C GLY A 267 -9.66 27.18 -4.27
N VAL A 268 -9.04 26.77 -5.38
CA VAL A 268 -7.70 26.19 -5.41
C VAL A 268 -6.73 27.17 -6.05
N TYR A 269 -5.56 27.29 -5.44
CA TYR A 269 -4.49 28.21 -5.81
C TYR A 269 -3.20 27.46 -6.06
N VAL A 270 -2.34 28.07 -6.85
CA VAL A 270 -0.95 27.65 -6.99
C VAL A 270 -0.06 28.88 -7.11
N THR A 271 1.15 28.76 -6.61
CA THR A 271 2.20 29.76 -6.77
C THR A 271 3.51 29.09 -7.11
N LEU A 272 4.34 29.78 -7.88
CA LEU A 272 5.75 29.43 -8.04
C LEU A 272 6.57 30.35 -7.14
N ILE A 273 7.46 29.75 -6.37
CA ILE A 273 8.39 30.43 -5.48
C ILE A 273 9.81 30.07 -5.87
N ASP A 274 10.75 31.00 -5.69
CA ASP A 274 12.16 30.74 -5.97
C ASP A 274 12.81 29.92 -4.84
N ASN A 275 14.10 29.58 -5.01
CA ASN A 275 14.88 28.87 -3.99
C ASN A 275 15.06 29.64 -2.67
N SER A 276 14.71 30.92 -2.61
CA SER A 276 14.70 31.71 -1.37
C SER A 276 13.34 31.74 -0.69
N LEU A 277 12.40 30.90 -1.16
CA LEU A 277 10.99 30.86 -0.74
C LEU A 277 10.28 32.19 -0.93
N SER A 278 10.71 32.98 -1.91
CA SER A 278 10.10 34.25 -2.23
C SER A 278 9.01 34.06 -3.29
N ASN A 279 7.82 34.61 -3.01
CA ASN A 279 6.65 34.45 -3.86
C ASN A 279 6.76 35.35 -5.10
N ALA A 280 6.73 34.74 -6.29
CA ALA A 280 6.73 35.50 -7.53
C ALA A 280 5.33 35.68 -8.13
N ASN A 281 4.45 34.66 -8.12
CA ASN A 281 3.22 34.68 -8.92
C ASN A 281 2.12 33.71 -8.43
N THR A 282 1.36 34.09 -7.41
CA THR A 282 0.17 33.31 -7.03
C THR A 282 -0.99 33.52 -7.99
N ARG A 283 -1.62 32.43 -8.40
CA ARG A 283 -2.85 32.42 -9.20
C ARG A 283 -3.90 31.51 -8.58
N LYS A 284 -5.16 31.81 -8.86
CA LYS A 284 -6.29 30.92 -8.60
C LYS A 284 -6.56 30.09 -9.83
N ILE A 285 -6.64 28.77 -9.68
CA ILE A 285 -6.81 27.81 -10.78
C ILE A 285 -8.21 27.20 -10.82
N TYR A 286 -8.95 27.25 -9.70
CA TYR A 286 -10.30 26.73 -9.61
C TYR A 286 -11.16 27.58 -8.67
N ASN A 287 -12.45 27.72 -8.96
CA ASN A 287 -13.39 28.47 -8.13
C ASN A 287 -14.38 27.51 -7.47
N SER A 288 -14.29 27.36 -6.17
CA SER A 288 -15.23 26.56 -5.39
C SER A 288 -15.07 26.87 -3.91
N SER A 289 -16.17 26.88 -3.17
CA SER A 289 -16.10 27.02 -1.71
C SER A 289 -15.93 25.69 -0.98
N ARG A 290 -15.90 24.57 -1.72
CA ARG A 290 -15.95 23.21 -1.21
C ARG A 290 -14.70 22.39 -1.48
N SER A 291 -13.67 22.96 -2.09
CA SER A 291 -12.39 22.28 -2.28
C SER A 291 -11.69 22.03 -0.94
N ARG A 292 -11.02 20.87 -0.83
CA ARG A 292 -10.31 20.43 0.38
C ARG A 292 -8.94 19.83 0.06
N LYS A 293 -8.66 18.55 0.33
CA LYS A 293 -7.32 17.97 0.17
C LYS A 293 -6.80 18.22 -1.25
N VAL A 294 -5.57 18.71 -1.36
CA VAL A 294 -4.83 18.88 -2.61
C VAL A 294 -3.58 18.00 -2.57
N CYS A 295 -3.19 17.46 -3.72
CA CYS A 295 -1.86 16.92 -3.96
C CYS A 295 -1.28 17.57 -5.23
N LEU A 296 0.04 17.69 -5.31
CA LEU A 296 0.72 18.10 -6.54
C LEU A 296 1.99 17.29 -6.78
N THR A 297 2.35 17.18 -8.05
CA THR A 297 3.62 16.57 -8.44
C THR A 297 4.12 17.18 -9.75
N GLU A 298 5.42 17.07 -10.00
CA GLU A 298 6.11 17.63 -11.17
C GLU A 298 6.61 16.50 -12.06
N ASN A 299 6.40 16.64 -13.37
CA ASN A 299 6.98 15.73 -14.33
C ASN A 299 7.36 16.47 -15.61
N GLY A 300 8.66 16.53 -15.93
CA GLY A 300 9.14 16.92 -17.26
C GLY A 300 8.79 18.35 -17.66
N GLY A 301 8.72 19.29 -16.71
CA GLY A 301 8.43 20.70 -16.92
C GLY A 301 6.96 21.08 -16.74
N VAL A 302 6.09 20.15 -16.37
CA VAL A 302 4.68 20.40 -16.04
C VAL A 302 4.35 19.92 -14.62
N ILE A 303 3.34 20.53 -14.03
CA ILE A 303 2.87 20.23 -12.67
C ILE A 303 1.43 19.75 -12.77
N GLY A 304 1.16 18.55 -12.28
CA GLY A 304 -0.18 18.03 -12.05
C GLY A 304 -0.66 18.49 -10.68
N ILE A 305 -1.86 19.06 -10.62
CA ILE A 305 -2.49 19.52 -9.38
C ILE A 305 -3.86 18.90 -9.30
N PHE A 306 -4.12 18.12 -8.24
CA PHE A 306 -5.34 17.35 -8.08
C PHE A 306 -5.96 17.63 -6.71
N TRP A 307 -7.28 17.69 -6.62
CA TRP A 307 -7.98 18.05 -5.41
C TRP A 307 -9.34 17.38 -5.32
N GLU A 308 -9.85 17.23 -4.09
CA GLU A 308 -11.24 16.85 -3.86
C GLU A 308 -12.15 18.10 -3.82
N ASP A 309 -13.35 18.00 -4.40
CA ASP A 309 -14.35 19.06 -4.42
C ASP A 309 -15.79 18.55 -4.23
N GLY A 310 -16.59 19.30 -3.47
CA GLY A 310 -17.96 18.91 -3.11
C GLY A 310 -19.10 19.68 -3.79
N MET A 311 -18.85 20.42 -4.87
CA MET A 311 -19.85 21.32 -5.47
C MET A 311 -21.08 20.61 -6.05
N GLU A 312 -20.96 19.37 -6.53
CA GLU A 312 -22.07 18.64 -7.16
C GLU A 312 -22.89 17.78 -6.18
N GLY A 313 -22.53 17.75 -4.90
CA GLY A 313 -23.31 17.15 -3.81
C GLY A 313 -22.62 15.96 -3.15
N THR A 314 -21.84 15.21 -3.93
CA THR A 314 -20.81 14.26 -3.50
C THR A 314 -19.45 14.92 -3.53
N MET A 315 -18.45 14.32 -2.86
CA MET A 315 -17.05 14.66 -3.11
C MET A 315 -16.59 14.00 -4.40
N ASP A 316 -15.93 14.75 -5.28
CA ASP A 316 -15.35 14.30 -6.55
C ASP A 316 -13.86 14.62 -6.57
N ILE A 317 -13.07 13.90 -7.38
CA ILE A 317 -11.67 14.22 -7.64
C ILE A 317 -11.55 14.99 -8.95
N LEU A 318 -10.95 16.18 -8.86
CA LEU A 318 -10.70 17.08 -9.97
C LEU A 318 -9.19 17.33 -10.13
N GLY A 319 -8.79 17.79 -11.30
CA GLY A 319 -7.40 18.10 -11.58
C GLY A 319 -7.18 19.22 -12.58
N THR A 320 -5.95 19.69 -12.67
CA THR A 320 -5.49 20.55 -13.76
C THR A 320 -3.98 20.39 -13.94
N ILE A 321 -3.50 20.72 -15.12
CA ILE A 321 -2.07 20.68 -15.46
C ILE A 321 -1.64 22.09 -15.81
N VAL A 322 -0.51 22.47 -15.24
CA VAL A 322 0.11 23.77 -15.43
C VAL A 322 1.58 23.62 -15.78
N GLY A 323 2.17 24.60 -16.45
CA GLY A 323 3.60 24.61 -16.70
C GLY A 323 4.36 24.93 -15.40
N SER A 324 5.55 24.36 -15.25
CA SER A 324 6.52 24.74 -14.22
C SER A 324 7.00 26.19 -14.35
N ASP A 325 6.73 26.83 -15.49
CA ASP A 325 6.91 28.26 -15.77
C ASP A 325 5.69 29.13 -15.37
N GLY A 326 4.61 28.51 -14.89
CA GLY A 326 3.39 29.17 -14.49
C GLY A 326 2.38 29.37 -15.62
N SER A 327 2.63 28.79 -16.80
CA SER A 327 1.63 28.73 -17.88
C SER A 327 0.45 27.83 -17.50
N ASN A 328 -0.73 28.05 -18.10
CA ASN A 328 -1.86 27.12 -18.01
C ASN A 328 -1.76 26.14 -19.18
N ILE A 329 -1.77 24.84 -18.91
CA ILE A 329 -1.66 23.80 -19.95
C ILE A 329 -3.03 23.19 -20.24
N SER A 330 -3.77 22.80 -19.20
CA SER A 330 -5.11 22.23 -19.32
C SER A 330 -6.19 23.10 -18.66
N GLY A 331 -7.45 22.81 -18.97
CA GLY A 331 -8.58 23.22 -18.13
C GLY A 331 -8.72 22.31 -16.91
N THR A 332 -9.89 22.36 -16.26
CA THR A 332 -10.26 21.39 -15.21
C THR A 332 -10.51 20.02 -15.84
N ILE A 333 -9.88 19.01 -15.26
CA ILE A 333 -9.95 17.59 -15.60
C ILE A 333 -10.84 16.90 -14.55
N GLN A 334 -11.72 16.02 -14.97
CA GLN A 334 -12.63 15.26 -14.11
C GLN A 334 -12.01 13.87 -13.82
N ILE A 335 -11.32 13.73 -12.69
CA ILE A 335 -10.52 12.54 -12.36
C ILE A 335 -11.37 11.41 -11.81
N ALA A 336 -12.32 11.69 -10.92
CA ALA A 336 -13.33 10.78 -10.36
C ALA A 336 -14.58 11.62 -10.08
N THR A 337 -15.74 11.17 -10.56
CA THR A 337 -17.01 11.93 -10.49
C THR A 337 -18.17 10.94 -10.41
N GLY A 338 -18.02 9.95 -9.54
CA GLY A 338 -18.98 8.88 -9.36
C GLY A 338 -20.26 9.40 -8.70
N ALA A 339 -21.11 8.47 -8.30
CA ALA A 339 -22.38 8.80 -7.65
C ALA A 339 -22.27 8.86 -6.12
N GLU A 340 -21.13 8.47 -5.57
CA GLU A 340 -20.84 8.44 -4.13
C GLU A 340 -19.60 9.32 -3.86
N ASP A 341 -19.01 9.24 -2.67
CA ASP A 341 -17.92 10.15 -2.28
C ASP A 341 -16.56 9.62 -2.75
N GLU A 342 -15.86 10.41 -3.55
CA GLU A 342 -14.45 10.24 -3.89
C GLU A 342 -13.59 11.28 -3.17
N SER A 343 -12.58 10.82 -2.43
CA SER A 343 -11.87 11.72 -1.52
C SER A 343 -10.42 11.30 -1.27
N LYS A 344 -9.69 12.19 -0.60
CA LYS A 344 -8.30 12.03 -0.17
C LYS A 344 -7.33 11.66 -1.32
N PRO A 345 -7.28 12.47 -2.39
CA PRO A 345 -6.36 12.20 -3.47
C PRO A 345 -4.90 12.22 -2.99
N ASP A 346 -4.08 11.40 -3.61
CA ASP A 346 -2.62 11.47 -3.57
C ASP A 346 -2.05 11.20 -4.97
N CYS A 347 -0.85 11.68 -5.28
CA CYS A 347 -0.35 11.67 -6.65
C CYS A 347 1.18 11.67 -6.79
N VAL A 348 1.64 10.97 -7.84
CA VAL A 348 3.07 10.78 -8.16
C VAL A 348 3.37 10.97 -9.65
N PRO A 349 4.61 11.31 -10.04
CA PRO A 349 4.98 11.46 -11.43
C PRO A 349 5.41 10.12 -12.01
N GLN A 350 4.78 9.69 -13.10
CA GLN A 350 5.19 8.53 -13.90
C GLN A 350 4.53 8.61 -15.28
N ASP A 351 5.34 8.82 -16.34
CA ASP A 351 4.90 9.03 -17.73
C ASP A 351 3.65 9.95 -17.85
N GLY A 352 3.71 11.14 -17.25
CA GLY A 352 2.53 11.89 -16.82
C GLY A 352 2.38 11.79 -15.30
N PHE A 353 1.17 11.48 -14.83
CA PHE A 353 0.82 11.49 -13.42
C PHE A 353 -0.06 10.29 -13.06
N TRP A 354 0.19 9.68 -11.92
CA TRP A 354 -0.78 8.78 -11.29
C TRP A 354 -1.50 9.53 -10.18
N VAL A 355 -2.80 9.33 -10.11
CA VAL A 355 -3.65 9.88 -9.05
C VAL A 355 -4.44 8.73 -8.44
N VAL A 356 -4.33 8.57 -7.13
CA VAL A 356 -5.11 7.60 -6.35
C VAL A 356 -6.09 8.33 -5.44
N TRP A 357 -7.20 7.70 -5.10
CA TRP A 357 -8.20 8.22 -4.17
C TRP A 357 -8.90 7.08 -3.44
N GLN A 358 -9.57 7.41 -2.33
CA GLN A 358 -10.55 6.50 -1.74
C GLN A 358 -11.92 6.73 -2.38
N GLU A 359 -12.47 5.66 -2.93
CA GLU A 359 -13.77 5.56 -3.56
C GLU A 359 -14.76 4.96 -2.57
N ARG A 360 -15.93 5.56 -2.40
CA ARG A 360 -16.99 4.95 -1.59
C ARG A 360 -18.01 4.29 -2.51
N GLU A 361 -18.27 3.00 -2.33
CA GLU A 361 -19.34 2.33 -3.07
C GLU A 361 -20.18 1.46 -2.14
N ALA A 362 -21.48 1.73 -2.08
CA ALA A 362 -22.44 1.02 -1.22
C ALA A 362 -22.01 0.96 0.27
N GLY A 363 -21.29 1.99 0.72
CA GLY A 363 -20.82 2.10 2.11
C GLY A 363 -19.51 1.36 2.44
N VAL A 364 -18.83 0.80 1.44
CA VAL A 364 -17.47 0.24 1.56
C VAL A 364 -16.52 1.18 0.84
N TYR A 365 -15.37 1.50 1.45
CA TYR A 365 -14.33 2.26 0.78
C TYR A 365 -13.39 1.33 0.02
N ARG A 366 -12.96 1.71 -1.17
CA ARG A 366 -11.88 1.08 -1.93
C ARG A 366 -10.82 2.11 -2.25
N ILE A 367 -9.63 1.66 -2.64
CA ILE A 367 -8.64 2.56 -3.22
C ILE A 367 -8.61 2.34 -4.72
N GLU A 368 -8.84 3.44 -5.45
CA GLU A 368 -8.83 3.47 -6.90
C GLU A 368 -7.72 4.40 -7.41
N GLY A 369 -7.31 4.18 -8.66
CA GLY A 369 -6.29 5.00 -9.30
C GLY A 369 -6.51 5.18 -10.80
N VAL A 370 -5.95 6.26 -11.35
CA VAL A 370 -5.95 6.52 -12.78
C VAL A 370 -4.65 7.19 -13.20
N HIS A 371 -4.20 6.83 -14.40
CA HIS A 371 -3.11 7.52 -15.08
C HIS A 371 -3.63 8.74 -15.85
N VAL A 372 -2.89 9.84 -15.78
CA VAL A 372 -3.20 11.12 -16.43
C VAL A 372 -1.98 11.56 -17.22
N ASP A 373 -2.09 11.63 -18.54
CA ASP A 373 -0.98 12.10 -19.38
C ASP A 373 -0.65 13.57 -19.08
N SER A 374 0.56 14.00 -19.44
CA SER A 374 1.03 15.39 -19.33
C SER A 374 0.20 16.41 -20.14
N GLY A 375 -0.63 15.94 -21.08
CA GLY A 375 -1.61 16.75 -21.84
C GLY A 375 -3.04 16.72 -21.27
N GLY A 376 -3.27 15.99 -20.18
CA GLY A 376 -4.57 15.66 -19.60
C GLY A 376 -4.94 14.19 -19.82
N ILE A 377 -6.17 13.79 -19.50
CA ILE A 377 -6.63 12.41 -19.75
C ILE A 377 -6.86 12.22 -21.26
N THR A 378 -6.22 11.22 -21.88
CA THR A 378 -6.58 10.74 -23.22
C THR A 378 -7.25 9.36 -23.15
N GLY A 379 -8.44 9.21 -23.73
CA GLY A 379 -9.13 7.90 -23.82
C GLY A 379 -10.32 7.69 -22.87
N GLU A 380 -10.81 6.44 -22.79
CA GLU A 380 -11.86 6.04 -21.85
C GLU A 380 -11.28 5.89 -20.44
N LYS A 381 -11.90 6.58 -19.48
CA LYS A 381 -11.55 6.53 -18.06
C LYS A 381 -11.95 5.18 -17.47
N SER A 382 -10.96 4.35 -17.14
CA SER A 382 -11.16 3.16 -16.33
C SER A 382 -10.27 3.28 -15.11
N ALA A 383 -10.89 3.58 -13.97
CA ALA A 383 -10.19 3.54 -12.70
C ALA A 383 -9.79 2.10 -12.39
N MET A 384 -8.62 1.96 -11.77
CA MET A 384 -8.04 0.68 -11.40
C MET A 384 -8.28 0.46 -9.93
N VAL A 385 -8.87 -0.67 -9.56
CA VAL A 385 -9.06 -1.03 -8.14
C VAL A 385 -7.73 -1.55 -7.62
N LEU A 386 -7.06 -0.74 -6.81
CA LEU A 386 -5.76 -1.06 -6.21
C LEU A 386 -5.93 -1.78 -4.86
N CYS A 387 -7.06 -1.54 -4.19
CA CYS A 387 -7.45 -2.23 -2.98
C CYS A 387 -8.95 -2.46 -2.97
N ASP A 388 -9.35 -3.73 -3.06
CA ASP A 388 -10.72 -4.16 -2.79
C ASP A 388 -10.87 -4.59 -1.32
N GLY A 389 -12.06 -4.44 -0.76
CA GLY A 389 -12.32 -4.45 0.68
C GLY A 389 -12.30 -3.03 1.28
N ASN A 390 -12.67 -2.88 2.56
CA ASN A 390 -12.82 -1.57 3.23
C ASN A 390 -11.45 -0.89 3.45
N CYS A 391 -10.88 -0.33 2.38
CA CYS A 391 -9.57 0.30 2.35
C CYS A 391 -9.69 1.83 2.33
N THR A 392 -8.94 2.52 3.20
CA THR A 392 -9.01 3.97 3.38
C THR A 392 -7.62 4.59 3.42
N GLU A 393 -7.57 5.94 3.37
CA GLU A 393 -6.33 6.73 3.52
C GLU A 393 -5.21 6.35 2.54
N PRO A 394 -5.45 6.39 1.21
CA PRO A 394 -4.42 6.05 0.25
C PRO A 394 -3.26 7.06 0.29
N SER A 395 -2.05 6.54 0.19
CA SER A 395 -0.86 7.29 -0.20
C SER A 395 -0.09 6.49 -1.25
N ILE A 396 0.47 7.16 -2.25
CA ILE A 396 1.15 6.54 -3.39
C ILE A 396 2.57 7.09 -3.53
N GLU A 397 3.49 6.22 -3.93
CA GLU A 397 4.85 6.59 -4.28
C GLU A 397 5.33 5.83 -5.53
N ASN A 398 6.18 6.45 -6.35
CA ASN A 398 6.85 5.79 -7.47
C ASN A 398 8.22 5.27 -7.03
N THR A 399 8.45 3.96 -7.10
CA THR A 399 9.75 3.33 -6.76
C THR A 399 10.67 3.18 -7.99
N GLY A 400 10.27 3.74 -9.13
CA GLY A 400 11.00 3.70 -10.40
C GLY A 400 10.71 2.45 -11.25
N ASP A 401 10.47 1.32 -10.62
CA ASP A 401 10.10 0.05 -11.26
C ASP A 401 8.59 -0.28 -11.17
N SER A 402 7.91 0.31 -10.20
CA SER A 402 6.52 0.04 -9.84
C SER A 402 5.91 1.25 -9.13
N LEU A 403 4.61 1.17 -8.85
CA LEU A 403 3.92 2.07 -7.93
C LEU A 403 3.71 1.35 -6.61
N SER A 404 4.06 1.99 -5.50
CA SER A 404 3.79 1.50 -4.16
C SER A 404 2.64 2.30 -3.56
N ILE A 405 1.63 1.60 -3.04
CA ILE A 405 0.47 2.21 -2.41
C ILE A 405 0.39 1.76 -0.95
N ALA A 406 0.44 2.71 -0.03
CA ALA A 406 0.12 2.50 1.37
C ALA A 406 -1.36 2.82 1.64
N GLY A 407 -1.97 2.11 2.58
CA GLY A 407 -3.33 2.38 3.01
C GLY A 407 -3.72 1.64 4.28
N ILE A 408 -4.92 1.92 4.78
CA ILE A 408 -5.50 1.23 5.94
C ILE A 408 -6.57 0.27 5.46
N GLU A 409 -6.47 -0.99 5.84
CA GLU A 409 -7.54 -1.97 5.66
C GLU A 409 -8.27 -2.19 6.98
N GLU A 410 -9.57 -1.91 7.01
CA GLU A 410 -10.40 -2.03 8.20
C GLU A 410 -11.10 -3.40 8.23
N LYS A 411 -10.81 -4.21 9.25
CA LYS A 411 -11.46 -5.51 9.50
C LYS A 411 -12.20 -5.45 10.83
N GLY A 412 -13.46 -5.04 10.79
CA GLY A 412 -14.29 -4.86 11.98
C GLY A 412 -13.89 -3.61 12.76
N ILE A 413 -13.15 -3.78 13.87
CA ILE A 413 -12.61 -2.66 14.67
C ILE A 413 -11.08 -2.55 14.56
N GLU A 414 -10.45 -3.50 13.87
CA GLU A 414 -9.00 -3.57 13.70
C GLU A 414 -8.61 -2.85 12.42
N HIS A 415 -7.55 -2.05 12.50
CA HIS A 415 -6.99 -1.31 11.37
C HIS A 415 -5.64 -1.93 11.02
N TYR A 416 -5.41 -2.23 9.74
CA TYR A 416 -4.18 -2.83 9.27
C TYR A 416 -3.50 -1.88 8.30
N LEU A 417 -2.27 -1.48 8.61
CA LEU A 417 -1.44 -0.73 7.66
C LEU A 417 -0.86 -1.71 6.65
N PHE A 418 -1.18 -1.51 5.38
CA PHE A 418 -0.64 -2.31 4.29
C PHE A 418 0.14 -1.46 3.30
N VAL A 419 1.03 -2.11 2.56
CA VAL A 419 1.63 -1.64 1.32
C VAL A 419 1.35 -2.67 0.23
N VAL A 420 1.00 -2.22 -0.96
CA VAL A 420 0.87 -3.05 -2.15
C VAL A 420 1.67 -2.42 -3.29
N ARG A 421 2.35 -3.24 -4.08
CA ARG A 421 3.06 -2.83 -5.28
C ARG A 421 2.25 -3.16 -6.52
N THR A 422 2.24 -2.27 -7.49
CA THR A 422 1.60 -2.47 -8.79
C THR A 422 2.54 -2.13 -9.94
N ASP A 423 2.36 -2.78 -11.08
CA ASP A 423 2.97 -2.33 -12.32
C ASP A 423 2.39 -0.97 -12.76
N PHE A 424 2.97 -0.34 -13.79
CA PHE A 424 2.45 0.90 -14.37
C PHE A 424 1.20 0.70 -15.23
N SER A 425 0.64 -0.51 -15.25
CA SER A 425 -0.69 -0.79 -15.76
C SER A 425 -1.68 -1.04 -14.62
N GLY A 426 -1.31 -0.72 -13.36
CA GLY A 426 -2.13 -0.82 -12.15
C GLY A 426 -2.47 -2.24 -11.70
N ASN A 427 -1.79 -3.28 -12.21
CA ASN A 427 -1.95 -4.64 -11.73
C ASN A 427 -1.01 -4.88 -10.54
N SER A 428 -1.52 -5.51 -9.48
CA SER A 428 -0.68 -5.93 -8.36
C SER A 428 0.43 -6.86 -8.85
N VAL A 429 1.68 -6.55 -8.48
CA VAL A 429 2.84 -7.41 -8.75
C VAL A 429 3.12 -8.36 -7.60
N GLU A 430 2.65 -8.04 -6.41
CA GLU A 430 2.85 -8.77 -5.16
C GLU A 430 1.56 -8.78 -4.32
N GLU A 431 1.48 -9.67 -3.33
CA GLU A 431 0.41 -9.64 -2.33
C GLU A 431 0.54 -8.41 -1.40
N LYS A 432 -0.55 -8.04 -0.73
CA LYS A 432 -0.51 -6.94 0.26
C LYS A 432 0.41 -7.32 1.42
N LEU A 433 1.43 -6.50 1.65
CA LEU A 433 2.29 -6.61 2.82
C LEU A 433 1.72 -5.78 3.97
N TYR A 434 1.45 -6.41 5.12
CA TYR A 434 1.03 -5.70 6.34
C TYR A 434 2.25 -5.30 7.18
N ILE A 435 2.46 -4.00 7.36
CA ILE A 435 3.72 -3.44 7.92
C ILE A 435 3.56 -2.81 9.32
N ALA A 436 2.35 -2.89 9.91
CA ALA A 436 2.12 -2.55 11.31
C ALA A 436 1.00 -3.40 11.92
N SER A 437 1.15 -3.72 13.20
CA SER A 437 0.18 -4.51 13.97
C SER A 437 -1.14 -3.74 14.20
N PRO A 438 -2.30 -4.43 14.18
CA PRO A 438 -3.59 -3.81 14.49
C PRO A 438 -3.69 -3.27 15.91
N GLU A 439 -2.84 -3.73 16.85
CA GLU A 439 -2.81 -3.21 18.22
C GLU A 439 -2.47 -1.72 18.30
N ILE A 440 -1.76 -1.18 17.30
CA ILE A 440 -1.39 0.23 17.21
C ILE A 440 -2.55 1.08 16.64
N HIS A 441 -3.55 0.46 15.99
CA HIS A 441 -4.60 1.14 15.25
C HIS A 441 -4.03 2.20 14.29
N PRO A 442 -3.23 1.79 13.28
CA PRO A 442 -2.61 2.73 12.34
C PRO A 442 -3.67 3.52 11.55
N GLU A 443 -3.38 4.80 11.33
CA GLU A 443 -4.18 5.71 10.52
C GLU A 443 -3.30 6.70 9.76
N LYS A 444 -3.87 7.26 8.67
CA LYS A 444 -3.27 8.32 7.84
C LYS A 444 -1.81 8.06 7.46
N PRO A 445 -1.51 6.95 6.77
CA PRO A 445 -0.18 6.71 6.27
C PRO A 445 0.20 7.75 5.21
N ASP A 446 1.48 8.10 5.21
CA ASP A 446 2.17 8.80 4.13
C ASP A 446 3.36 7.93 3.73
N ILE A 447 3.54 7.70 2.44
CA ILE A 447 4.62 6.86 1.90
C ILE A 447 5.66 7.70 1.17
N SER A 448 6.92 7.33 1.29
CA SER A 448 7.99 7.83 0.44
C SER A 448 8.99 6.72 0.13
N SER A 449 9.70 6.82 -0.98
CA SER A 449 10.58 5.79 -1.49
C SER A 449 11.97 6.32 -1.75
N TYR A 450 12.92 5.40 -1.71
CA TYR A 450 14.23 5.59 -2.31
C TYR A 450 14.62 4.28 -2.97
N GLU A 451 14.83 4.33 -4.29
CA GLU A 451 15.02 3.13 -5.12
C GLU A 451 13.81 2.17 -4.94
N SER A 452 14.08 0.88 -4.73
CA SER A 452 13.06 -0.13 -4.45
C SER A 452 12.48 -0.03 -3.04
N HIS A 453 13.02 0.75 -2.10
CA HIS A 453 12.57 0.73 -0.71
C HIS A 453 11.50 1.78 -0.42
N VAL A 454 10.62 1.50 0.56
CA VAL A 454 9.59 2.43 1.02
C VAL A 454 9.61 2.63 2.54
N ALA A 455 9.41 3.87 2.95
CA ALA A 455 9.17 4.28 4.33
C ALA A 455 7.73 4.78 4.43
N VAL A 456 7.01 4.30 5.43
CA VAL A 456 5.61 4.68 5.67
C VAL A 456 5.50 5.27 7.06
N ALA A 457 5.21 6.56 7.16
CA ALA A 457 4.92 7.22 8.42
C ALA A 457 3.41 7.23 8.67
N PHE A 458 2.98 6.99 9.91
CA PHE A 458 1.56 6.86 10.26
C PHE A 458 1.29 7.24 11.72
N GLU A 459 0.04 7.63 12.02
CA GLU A 459 -0.41 7.90 13.40
C GLU A 459 -1.12 6.68 14.00
N SER A 460 -1.13 6.56 15.32
CA SER A 460 -2.01 5.63 16.05
C SER A 460 -3.32 6.31 16.42
N ASP A 461 -4.46 5.64 16.28
CA ASP A 461 -5.77 6.11 16.80
C ASP A 461 -6.09 5.64 18.22
N ILE A 462 -5.06 5.40 19.04
CA ILE A 462 -5.26 5.03 20.44
C ILE A 462 -5.54 6.30 21.27
N MET A 463 -6.81 6.48 21.64
CA MET A 463 -7.38 7.63 22.37
C MET A 463 -6.56 8.16 23.56
N THR A 464 -5.75 7.32 24.21
CA THR A 464 -4.98 7.72 25.40
C THR A 464 -3.59 8.26 25.10
N ASN A 465 -3.02 7.98 23.92
CA ASN A 465 -1.71 8.46 23.46
C ASN A 465 -1.62 8.30 21.93
N LYS A 466 -2.06 9.30 21.17
CA LYS A 466 -1.81 9.33 19.72
C LYS A 466 -0.33 9.62 19.48
N ASN A 467 0.35 8.64 18.93
CA ASN A 467 1.76 8.68 18.58
C ASN A 467 1.93 8.59 17.07
N VAL A 468 3.11 8.96 16.60
CA VAL A 468 3.56 8.82 15.22
C VAL A 468 4.67 7.79 15.14
N TYR A 469 4.60 6.97 14.09
CA TYR A 469 5.53 5.88 13.84
C TYR A 469 6.03 5.96 12.40
N VAL A 470 7.14 5.28 12.13
CA VAL A 470 7.58 4.96 10.78
C VAL A 470 7.90 3.46 10.67
N SER A 471 7.43 2.84 9.61
CA SER A 471 7.76 1.47 9.21
C SER A 471 8.49 1.51 7.88
N PHE A 472 9.34 0.50 7.61
CA PHE A 472 10.01 0.36 6.32
C PHE A 472 9.67 -1.00 5.71
N ALA A 473 9.62 -1.03 4.39
CA ALA A 473 9.53 -2.23 3.59
C ALA A 473 10.40 -2.09 2.35
N GLY A 474 10.94 -3.21 1.85
CA GLY A 474 11.84 -3.21 0.71
C GLY A 474 12.71 -4.44 0.65
N CYS A 475 13.53 -4.50 -0.40
CA CYS A 475 14.54 -5.52 -0.67
C CYS A 475 15.72 -4.86 -1.40
N GLU A 476 16.96 -5.26 -1.08
CA GLU A 476 18.20 -4.67 -1.62
C GLU A 476 18.51 -5.10 -3.05
#